data_AF-A0A7V4DCJ0-F1
#
_entry.id   AF-A0A7V4DCJ0-F1
#
_cell.length_a   1.000
_cell.length_b   1.000
_cell.length_c   1.000
_cell.angle_alpha   90.00
_cell.angle_beta   90.00
_cell.angle_gamma   90.00
#
_symmetry.space_group_name_H-M   'P 1'
#
loop_
_entity.id
_entity.type
_entity.pdbx_description
1 polymer ?
#
loop_
_entity_poly.entity_id
_entity_poly.type
_entity_poly.pdbx_seq_one_letter_code
_entity_poly.pdbx_strand_id
1 'polypeptide(L)'
;MDCIGELGYGVSALEAMAMGIPTAVEILPDFEKVLGDHPFINISKDTLAEKLIPFIQSETLRKTWGQKSQEWVKKMHDPIKVTQSVLAKVVGEASL
;
A
#
# COMPACT_ATOMS: atom_id res chain seq x y z
N MET A 1 2.79 16.90 5.47
CA MET A 1 2.55 15.49 5.81
C MET A 1 2.39 14.76 4.49
N ASP A 2 3.50 14.21 4.00
CA ASP A 2 3.76 13.16 2.99
C ASP A 2 2.86 12.94 1.75
N CYS A 3 1.95 13.85 1.42
CA CYS A 3 1.22 13.85 0.17
C CYS A 3 2.10 14.42 -0.95
N ILE A 4 3.17 13.72 -1.33
CA ILE A 4 3.74 13.93 -2.66
C ILE A 4 2.78 13.24 -3.64
N GLY A 5 1.79 13.99 -4.09
CA GLY A 5 0.86 13.61 -5.15
C GLY A 5 -0.50 13.13 -4.66
N GLU A 6 -1.51 13.36 -5.50
CA GLU A 6 -2.92 12.96 -5.42
C GLU A 6 -3.13 11.43 -5.45
N LEU A 7 -2.20 10.67 -4.85
CA LEU A 7 -2.01 9.21 -4.99
C LEU A 7 -2.52 8.41 -3.77
N GLY A 8 -3.37 9.00 -2.93
CA GLY A 8 -4.27 8.29 -2.02
C GLY A 8 -3.72 7.83 -0.65
N TYR A 9 -2.57 7.15 -0.57
CA TYR A 9 -2.17 6.46 0.68
C TYR A 9 -0.94 6.99 1.43
N GLY A 10 -0.03 7.74 0.78
CA GLY A 10 1.10 8.43 1.44
C GLY A 10 2.26 7.53 1.92
N VAL A 11 3.44 8.13 2.14
CA VAL A 11 4.66 7.41 2.56
C VAL A 11 4.51 6.81 3.95
N SER A 12 3.89 7.53 4.89
CA SER A 12 3.64 7.04 6.24
C SER A 12 2.87 5.72 6.28
N ALA A 13 1.99 5.48 5.30
CA ALA A 13 1.26 4.22 5.20
C ALA A 13 2.17 3.07 4.73
N LEU A 14 3.10 3.34 3.80
CA LEU A 14 4.11 2.37 3.39
C LEU A 14 5.04 1.99 4.55
N GLU A 15 5.45 2.97 5.35
CA GLU A 15 6.29 2.75 6.54
C GLU A 15 5.56 1.89 7.59
N ALA A 16 4.30 2.22 7.89
CA ALA A 16 3.47 1.41 8.79
C ALA A 16 3.34 -0.04 8.30
N MET A 17 3.07 -0.23 7.00
CA MET A 17 2.99 -1.56 6.41
C MET A 17 4.33 -2.30 6.40
N ALA A 18 5.46 -1.60 6.19
CA ALA A 18 6.80 -2.18 6.28
C ALA A 18 7.11 -2.70 7.70
N MET A 19 6.55 -2.06 8.73
CA MET A 19 6.61 -2.52 10.12
C MET A 19 5.61 -3.65 10.43
N GLY A 20 4.76 -4.05 9.47
CA GLY A 20 3.72 -5.06 9.66
C GLY A 20 2.51 -4.58 10.44
N ILE A 21 2.24 -3.28 10.37
CA ILE A 21 1.04 -2.68 10.96
C ILE A 21 -0.06 -2.66 9.88
N PRO A 22 -1.21 -3.31 10.10
CA PRO A 22 -2.36 -3.18 9.21
C PRO A 22 -2.76 -1.71 9.09
N THR A 23 -2.85 -1.22 7.86
CA THR A 23 -2.99 0.22 7.59
C THR A 23 -4.27 0.49 6.82
N ALA A 24 -5.10 1.38 7.39
CA ALA A 24 -6.33 1.84 6.77
C ALA A 24 -6.13 3.22 6.13
N VAL A 25 -6.62 3.37 4.91
CA VAL A 25 -6.51 4.59 4.10
C VAL A 25 -7.76 4.72 3.24
N GLU A 26 -8.11 5.94 2.86
CA GLU A 26 -9.14 6.15 1.85
C GLU A 26 -8.50 6.15 0.47
N ILE A 27 -8.84 5.15 -0.34
CA ILE A 27 -8.39 5.04 -1.73
C ILE A 27 -9.60 5.20 -2.64
N LEU A 28 -9.56 6.22 -3.50
CA LEU A 28 -10.63 6.47 -4.47
C LEU A 28 -10.70 5.34 -5.52
N PRO A 29 -11.90 5.00 -6.03
CA PRO A 29 -12.09 3.84 -6.91
C PRO A 29 -11.20 3.84 -8.16
N ASP A 30 -10.97 5.00 -8.77
CA ASP A 30 -10.13 5.09 -9.97
C ASP A 30 -8.65 4.86 -9.66
N PHE A 31 -8.22 5.20 -8.45
CA PHE A 31 -6.87 4.92 -7.99
C PHE A 31 -6.71 3.46 -7.54
N GLU A 32 -7.72 2.88 -6.90
CA GLU A 32 -7.74 1.47 -6.51
C GLU A 32 -7.57 0.54 -7.73
N LYS A 33 -8.22 0.89 -8.86
CA LYS A 33 -8.05 0.16 -10.13
C LYS A 33 -6.61 0.17 -10.64
N VAL A 34 -5.92 1.30 -10.51
CA VAL A 34 -4.52 1.45 -10.95
C VAL A 34 -3.57 0.73 -9.98
N LEU A 35 -3.88 0.78 -8.68
CA LEU A 35 -3.08 0.16 -7.63
C LEU A 35 -3.15 -1.38 -7.67
N GLY A 36 -4.30 -1.93 -8.08
CA GLY A 36 -4.51 -3.37 -8.18
C GLY A 36 -4.62 -4.05 -6.81
N ASP A 37 -4.13 -5.29 -6.70
CA ASP A 37 -4.19 -6.04 -5.44
C ASP A 37 -3.25 -5.44 -4.37
N HIS A 38 -3.81 -5.12 -3.21
CA HIS A 38 -3.10 -4.45 -2.12
C HIS A 38 -3.66 -4.82 -0.73
N PRO A 39 -2.82 -4.76 0.32
CA PRO A 39 -3.24 -5.07 1.69
C PRO A 39 -3.84 -3.87 2.44
N PHE A 40 -3.99 -2.69 1.82
CA PHE A 40 -4.66 -1.57 2.50
C PHE A 40 -6.09 -1.94 2.89
N ILE A 41 -6.47 -1.51 4.10
CA ILE A 41 -7.87 -1.55 4.53
C ILE A 41 -8.53 -0.29 3.94
N ASN A 42 -9.02 -0.39 2.70
CA ASN A 42 -9.64 0.75 2.02
C ASN A 42 -10.90 1.18 2.78
N ILE A 43 -10.92 2.37 3.37
CA ILE A 43 -12.02 2.90 4.20
C ILE A 43 -12.63 4.15 3.56
N SER A 44 -13.86 4.44 3.94
CA SER A 44 -14.53 5.71 3.70
C SER A 44 -15.15 6.21 4.99
N LYS A 45 -15.66 7.44 4.99
CA LYS A 45 -16.43 7.99 6.11
C LYS A 45 -17.52 7.04 6.62
N ASP A 46 -18.20 6.35 5.69
CA ASP A 46 -19.35 5.51 6.01
C ASP A 46 -18.96 4.08 6.41
N THR A 47 -17.75 3.62 6.04
CA THR A 47 -17.29 2.24 6.27
C THR A 47 -16.20 2.11 7.33
N LEU A 48 -15.74 3.23 7.89
CA LEU A 48 -14.63 3.29 8.85
C LEU A 48 -14.83 2.32 10.03
N ALA A 49 -15.97 2.41 10.72
CA ALA A 49 -16.23 1.59 11.90
C ALA A 49 -16.34 0.10 11.53
N GLU A 50 -17.13 -0.20 10.50
CA GLU A 50 -17.34 -1.57 10.01
C GLU A 50 -16.02 -2.26 9.66
N LYS A 51 -15.13 -1.57 8.96
CA LYS A 51 -13.86 -2.15 8.50
C LYS A 51 -12.81 -2.24 9.60
N LEU A 52 -12.82 -1.37 10.61
CA LEU A 52 -11.82 -1.38 11.69
C LEU A 52 -12.19 -2.25 12.88
N ILE A 53 -13.47 -2.44 13.20
CA ILE A 53 -13.91 -3.28 14.34
C ILE A 53 -13.29 -4.68 14.31
N PRO A 54 -13.28 -5.43 13.19
CA PRO A 54 -12.66 -6.75 13.11
C PRO A 54 -11.18 -6.73 13.49
N PHE A 55 -10.46 -5.69 13.04
CA PHE A 55 -9.04 -5.51 13.34
C PHE A 55 -8.79 -5.13 14.79
N ILE A 56 -9.70 -4.43 15.45
CA ILE A 56 -9.59 -4.12 16.89
C ILE A 56 -9.84 -5.38 17.72
N GLN A 57 -10.82 -6.19 17.34
CA GLN A 57 -11.26 -7.36 18.11
C GLN A 57 -10.38 -8.59 17.91
N SER A 58 -9.68 -8.72 16.77
CA SER A 58 -8.91 -9.92 16.43
C SER A 58 -7.41 -9.63 16.32
N GLU A 59 -6.63 -10.09 17.30
CA GLU A 59 -5.16 -10.08 17.22
C GLU A 59 -4.64 -10.92 16.06
N THR A 60 -5.24 -12.08 15.82
CA THR A 60 -4.89 -12.96 14.70
C THR A 60 -5.05 -12.24 13.37
N LEU A 61 -6.16 -11.53 13.18
CA LEU A 61 -6.39 -10.75 11.97
C LEU A 61 -5.30 -9.68 11.80
N ARG A 62 -4.95 -8.95 12.86
CA ARG A 62 -3.86 -7.96 12.80
C ARG A 62 -2.53 -8.58 12.41
N LYS A 63 -2.17 -9.73 12.99
CA LYS A 63 -0.90 -10.42 12.67
C LYS A 63 -0.86 -10.90 11.23
N THR A 64 -1.92 -11.58 10.77
CA THR A 64 -2.01 -12.08 9.40
C THR A 64 -1.97 -10.95 8.38
N TRP A 65 -2.70 -9.85 8.64
CA TRP A 65 -2.71 -8.70 7.73
C TRP A 65 -1.41 -7.91 7.76
N GLY A 66 -0.76 -7.83 8.93
CA GLY A 66 0.57 -7.25 9.09
C GLY A 66 1.62 -7.99 8.25
N GLN A 67 1.59 -9.32 8.24
CA GLN A 67 2.47 -10.13 7.39
C GLN A 67 2.23 -9.84 5.90
N LYS A 68 0.97 -9.83 5.45
CA LYS A 68 0.62 -9.45 4.08
C LYS A 68 1.11 -8.06 3.71
N SER A 69 1.02 -7.11 4.65
CA SER A 69 1.48 -5.73 4.48
C SER A 69 2.99 -5.67 4.23
N GLN A 70 3.78 -6.38 5.05
CA GLN A 70 5.24 -6.44 4.88
C GLN A 70 5.63 -7.10 3.55
N GLU A 71 4.98 -8.21 3.20
CA GLU A 71 5.24 -8.93 1.95
C GLU A 71 4.96 -8.07 0.73
N TRP A 72 3.83 -7.36 0.73
CA TRP A 72 3.47 -6.46 -0.37
C TRP A 72 4.46 -5.31 -0.51
N VAL A 73 4.88 -4.66 0.59
CA VAL A 73 5.90 -3.60 0.53
C VAL A 73 7.22 -4.12 -0.04
N LYS A 74 7.71 -5.28 0.43
CA LYS A 74 8.93 -5.92 -0.12
C LYS A 74 8.80 -6.32 -1.59
N LYS A 75 7.59 -6.61 -2.05
CA LYS A 75 7.33 -6.97 -3.45
C LYS A 75 7.30 -5.74 -4.34
N MET A 76 6.53 -4.72 -3.95
CA MET A 76 6.14 -3.59 -4.80
C MET A 76 6.99 -2.33 -4.61
N HIS A 77 7.52 -2.12 -3.40
CA HIS A 77 8.18 -0.88 -2.99
C HIS A 77 9.62 -1.10 -2.49
N ASP A 78 10.22 -2.25 -2.83
CA ASP A 78 11.65 -2.45 -2.61
C ASP A 78 12.46 -1.45 -3.47
N PRO A 79 13.37 -0.66 -2.88
CA PRO A 79 14.04 0.42 -3.59
C PRO A 79 14.94 -0.08 -4.71
N ILE A 80 15.52 -1.28 -4.58
CA ILE A 80 16.35 -1.88 -5.63
C ILE A 80 15.47 -2.28 -6.80
N LYS A 81 14.34 -2.96 -6.57
CA LYS A 81 13.40 -3.36 -7.62
C LYS A 81 12.80 -2.16 -8.35
N VAL A 82 12.41 -1.12 -7.61
CA VAL A 82 11.86 0.11 -8.20
C VAL A 82 12.91 0.79 -9.07
N THR A 83 14.14 0.94 -8.57
CA THR A 83 15.24 1.56 -9.33
C THR A 83 15.55 0.76 -10.59
N GLN A 84 15.58 -0.57 -10.52
CA GLN A 84 15.77 -1.45 -11.68
C GLN A 84 14.64 -1.30 -12.71
N SER A 85 13.37 -1.22 -12.25
CA SER A 85 12.23 -1.03 -13.14
C SER A 85 12.28 0.31 -13.88
N VAL A 86 12.64 1.40 -13.19
CA VAL A 86 12.79 2.72 -13.81
C VAL A 86 13.96 2.71 -14.79
N LEU A 87 15.12 2.17 -14.39
CA LEU A 87 16.30 2.09 -15.25
C LEU A 87 16.03 1.28 -16.52
N ALA A 88 15.33 0.15 -16.42
CA ALA A 88 14.97 -0.68 -17.56
C ALA A 88 14.11 0.08 -18.59
N LYS A 89 13.20 0.94 -18.14
CA LYS A 89 12.38 1.78 -19.03
C LYS A 89 13.22 2.84 -19.75
N VAL A 90 14.08 3.53 -19.01
CA VAL A 90 14.93 4.60 -19.58
C VAL A 90 15.96 4.04 -20.57
N VAL A 91 16.59 2.91 -20.26
CA VAL A 91 17.60 2.28 -21.13
C VAL A 91 16.95 1.56 -22.31
N GLY A 92 15.76 0.96 -22.12
CA GLY A 92 15.00 0.32 -23.19
C GLY A 92 14.47 1.29 -24.25
N GLU A 93 14.20 2.54 -23.89
CA GLU A 93 13.81 3.61 -24.83
C GLU A 93 15.00 4.18 -25.62
N ALA A 94 16.24 3.94 -25.20
CA ALA A 94 17.46 4.44 -25.85
C ALA A 94 17.99 3.53 -26.99
N SER A 95 17.23 2.52 -27.41
CA SER A 95 17.61 1.56 -28.47
C SER A 95 16.65 1.55 -29.69
N LEU A 96 16.14 2.72 -30.08
CA LEU A 96 15.40 2.93 -31.34
C LEU A 96 16.06 4.02 -32.19
#